data_AF-W6V8D4-F1
#
_entry.id   AF-W6V8D4-F1
#
_cell.length_a   1.000
_cell.length_b   1.000
_cell.length_c   1.000
_cell.angle_alpha   90.00
_cell.angle_beta   90.00
_cell.angle_gamma   90.00
#
_symmetry.space_group_name_H-M   'P 1'
#
loop_
_entity.id
_entity.type
_entity.pdbx_description
1 polymer ?
#
loop_
_entity_poly.entity_id
_entity_poly.type
_entity_poly.pdbx_seq_one_letter_code
_entity_poly.pdbx_strand_id
1 'polypeptide(L)'
;MWFLVGTATPLCLIGVLITQFRTRAPGAETFPQLMLARFGKRVHLLFCFITILNNLSILTSVVNTGSGFYSVISERVTFELAWIITVIVGEICASVGSMSDILPFSATIFVYLLTMGLVITIKVFFYDETGLLGKKTYNDCSRSIEKVYNATHAVDLSNEKDGDDHLTMRSYFSLEMGLCKFLARPTVEIAKRLLGPNGLFALFSLYAFIVTTATIMQIFSVTKILTLDIYAVHLRPFRVCYEVNCCIFCGKSKDEKTRPKDKCLCCDPANCQQCQEDLKSVATENINLPLSGWS
;
A
#
# COMPACT_ATOMS: atom_id res chain seq x y z
N MET A 1 -7.84 -16.94 18.01
CA MET A 1 -8.90 -17.47 17.13
C MET A 1 -9.99 -16.43 16.84
N TRP A 2 -10.60 -15.79 17.86
CA TRP A 2 -11.64 -14.77 17.66
C TRP A 2 -11.22 -13.59 16.77
N PHE A 3 -10.01 -13.03 16.97
CA PHE A 3 -9.48 -11.93 16.14
C PHE A 3 -9.34 -12.31 14.66
N LEU A 4 -8.95 -13.55 14.35
CA LEU A 4 -8.81 -14.02 12.96
C LEU A 4 -10.18 -14.12 12.28
N VAL A 5 -11.20 -14.57 13.01
CA VAL A 5 -12.57 -14.62 12.49
C VAL A 5 -13.10 -13.20 12.27
N GLY A 6 -12.86 -12.30 13.23
CA GLY A 6 -13.28 -10.90 13.14
C GLY A 6 -12.68 -10.13 11.96
N THR A 7 -11.44 -10.43 11.56
CA THR A 7 -10.82 -9.81 10.37
C THR A 7 -11.19 -10.52 9.07
N ALA A 8 -11.41 -11.84 9.09
CA ALA A 8 -11.79 -12.60 7.90
C ALA A 8 -13.19 -12.23 7.39
N THR A 9 -14.16 -11.99 8.29
CA THR A 9 -15.55 -11.66 7.90
C THR A 9 -15.65 -10.43 6.98
N PRO A 10 -15.11 -9.25 7.33
CA PRO A 10 -15.18 -8.07 6.45
C PRO A 10 -14.43 -8.26 5.14
N LEU A 11 -13.33 -9.03 5.12
CA LEU A 11 -12.60 -9.34 3.88
C LEU A 11 -13.46 -10.13 2.90
N CYS A 12 -14.17 -11.15 3.37
CA CYS A 12 -15.09 -11.92 2.53
C CYS A 12 -16.24 -11.05 1.99
N LEU A 13 -16.83 -10.20 2.84
CA LEU A 13 -17.91 -9.30 2.44
C LEU A 13 -17.46 -8.27 1.39
N ILE A 14 -16.29 -7.67 1.58
CA ILE A 14 -15.70 -6.73 0.61
C ILE A 14 -15.43 -7.43 -0.72
N GLY A 15 -14.95 -8.68 -0.70
CA GLY A 15 -14.76 -9.48 -1.91
C GLY A 15 -16.05 -9.60 -2.74
N VAL A 16 -17.15 -9.99 -2.10
CA VAL A 16 -18.47 -10.09 -2.77
C VAL A 16 -18.92 -8.75 -3.34
N LEU A 17 -18.75 -7.66 -2.59
CA LEU A 17 -19.11 -6.31 -3.02
C LEU A 17 -18.28 -5.86 -4.25
N ILE A 18 -16.98 -6.14 -4.28
CA ILE A 18 -16.11 -5.80 -5.42
C ILE A 18 -16.51 -6.57 -6.67
N THR A 19 -16.84 -7.87 -6.55
CA THR A 19 -17.33 -8.66 -7.70
C THR A 19 -18.62 -8.06 -8.26
N GLN A 20 -19.58 -7.71 -7.40
CA GLN A 20 -20.83 -7.06 -7.82
C GLN A 20 -20.62 -5.67 -8.41
N PHE A 21 -19.64 -4.93 -7.92
CA PHE A 21 -19.25 -3.63 -8.47
C PHE A 21 -18.72 -3.76 -9.89
N ARG A 22 -17.79 -4.70 -10.13
CA ARG A 22 -17.18 -4.94 -11.44
C ARG A 22 -18.19 -5.43 -12.48
N THR A 23 -19.19 -6.23 -12.08
CA THR A 23 -20.23 -6.71 -13.02
C THR A 23 -21.25 -5.63 -13.39
N ARG A 24 -21.57 -4.71 -12.47
CA ARG A 24 -22.60 -3.67 -12.70
C ARG A 24 -22.07 -2.38 -13.34
N ALA A 25 -20.79 -2.08 -13.20
CA ALA A 25 -20.17 -0.86 -13.76
C ALA A 25 -18.81 -1.17 -14.40
N PRO A 26 -18.76 -1.83 -15.57
CA PRO A 26 -17.52 -2.36 -16.18
C PRO A 26 -16.52 -1.31 -16.71
N GLY A 27 -16.70 -0.02 -16.40
CA GLY A 27 -15.74 1.05 -16.73
C GLY A 27 -15.36 1.94 -15.53
N ALA A 28 -15.94 1.69 -14.34
CA ALA A 28 -15.57 2.42 -13.14
C ALA A 28 -14.32 1.79 -12.53
N GLU A 29 -13.24 2.56 -12.44
CA GLU A 29 -12.00 2.12 -11.78
C GLU A 29 -12.04 2.37 -10.27
N THR A 30 -12.74 3.39 -9.83
CA THR A 30 -12.83 3.78 -8.41
C THR A 30 -14.29 3.84 -7.95
N PHE A 31 -14.51 3.61 -6.65
CA PHE A 31 -15.86 3.67 -6.06
C PHE A 31 -16.51 5.08 -6.14
N PRO A 32 -15.78 6.20 -5.98
CA PRO A 32 -16.36 7.54 -6.08
C PRO A 32 -16.99 7.85 -7.46
N GLN A 33 -16.48 7.27 -8.56
CA GLN A 33 -17.09 7.38 -9.89
C GLN A 33 -18.53 6.85 -9.94
N LEU A 34 -18.83 5.79 -9.18
CA LEU A 34 -20.20 5.29 -9.07
C LEU A 34 -21.10 6.27 -8.31
N MET A 35 -20.58 6.92 -7.27
CA MET A 35 -21.30 7.94 -6.52
C MET A 35 -21.59 9.16 -7.38
N LEU A 36 -20.67 9.53 -8.28
CA LEU A 36 -20.90 10.56 -9.28
C LEU A 36 -22.07 10.22 -10.21
N ALA A 37 -22.09 9.00 -10.75
CA ALA A 37 -23.12 8.55 -11.68
C ALA A 37 -24.51 8.48 -11.04
N ARG A 38 -24.60 8.16 -9.74
CA ARG A 38 -25.87 8.00 -9.02
C ARG A 38 -26.36 9.28 -8.32
N PHE A 39 -25.47 10.02 -7.65
CA PHE A 39 -25.83 11.12 -6.75
C PHE A 39 -25.30 12.49 -7.21
N GLY A 40 -24.49 12.54 -8.26
CA GLY A 40 -23.97 13.77 -8.84
C GLY A 40 -22.71 14.33 -8.17
N LYS A 41 -22.29 15.51 -8.63
CA LYS A 41 -20.94 16.06 -8.39
C LYS A 41 -20.63 16.44 -6.94
N ARG A 42 -21.63 16.90 -6.17
CA ARG A 42 -21.41 17.35 -4.78
C ARG A 42 -21.09 16.18 -3.85
N VAL A 43 -21.85 15.09 -3.97
CA VAL A 43 -21.62 13.87 -3.18
C VAL A 43 -20.31 13.20 -3.61
N HIS A 44 -20.01 13.18 -4.91
CA HIS A 44 -18.74 12.68 -5.42
C HIS A 44 -17.53 13.35 -4.73
N LEU A 45 -17.48 14.68 -4.74
CA LEU A 45 -16.37 15.42 -4.15
C LEU A 45 -16.21 15.15 -2.65
N LEU A 46 -17.33 15.06 -1.91
CA LEU A 46 -17.31 14.74 -0.49
C LEU A 46 -16.73 13.33 -0.22
N PHE A 47 -17.12 12.34 -1.02
CA PHE A 47 -16.57 10.98 -0.92
C PHE A 47 -15.09 10.94 -1.28
N CYS A 48 -14.66 11.64 -2.33
CA CYS A 48 -13.23 11.74 -2.67
C CYS A 48 -12.41 12.28 -1.49
N PHE A 49 -12.89 13.34 -0.85
CA PHE A 49 -12.21 13.94 0.29
C PHE A 49 -12.12 12.96 1.48
N ILE A 50 -13.23 12.27 1.81
CA ILE A 50 -13.25 11.26 2.87
C ILE A 50 -12.30 10.10 2.56
N THR A 51 -12.26 9.62 1.31
CA THR A 51 -11.36 8.51 0.93
C THR A 51 -9.90 8.92 0.99
N ILE A 52 -9.54 10.13 0.56
CA ILE A 52 -8.17 10.65 0.68
C ILE A 52 -7.75 10.75 2.15
N LEU A 53 -8.62 11.31 3.01
CA LEU A 53 -8.34 11.39 4.45
C LEU A 53 -8.18 10.00 5.08
N ASN A 54 -9.04 9.05 4.72
CA ASN A 54 -8.95 7.69 5.24
C ASN A 54 -7.65 7.00 4.81
N ASN A 55 -7.26 7.12 3.54
CA ASN A 55 -6.00 6.55 3.06
C ASN A 55 -4.78 7.19 3.75
N LEU A 56 -4.81 8.51 3.99
CA LEU A 56 -3.76 9.19 4.74
C LEU A 56 -3.72 8.74 6.21
N SER A 57 -4.88 8.57 6.84
CA SER A 57 -4.97 8.03 8.20
C SER A 57 -4.38 6.62 8.28
N ILE A 58 -4.68 5.74 7.31
CA ILE A 58 -4.11 4.39 7.25
C ILE A 58 -2.59 4.45 7.06
N LEU A 59 -2.09 5.33 6.19
CA LEU A 59 -0.65 5.53 6.01
C LEU A 59 0.02 5.90 7.35
N THR A 60 -0.58 6.80 8.13
CA THR A 60 -0.02 7.18 9.44
C THR A 60 0.01 6.05 10.45
N SER A 61 -1.05 5.23 10.54
CA SER A 61 -1.09 4.08 11.45
C SER A 61 -0.11 2.98 11.03
N VAL A 62 0.02 2.70 9.74
CA VAL A 62 0.98 1.70 9.22
C VAL A 62 2.41 2.08 9.55
N VAL A 63 2.79 3.34 9.33
CA VAL A 63 4.17 3.79 9.59
C VAL A 63 4.44 3.86 11.10
N ASN A 64 3.48 4.34 11.91
CA ASN A 64 3.61 4.35 13.36
C ASN A 64 3.78 2.93 13.93
N THR A 65 2.96 1.99 13.46
CA THR A 65 3.07 0.56 13.81
C THR A 65 4.44 0.01 13.42
N GLY A 66 4.88 0.26 12.18
CA GLY A 66 6.20 -0.15 11.69
C GLY A 66 7.35 0.38 12.55
N SER A 67 7.30 1.65 12.95
CA SER A 67 8.30 2.26 13.83
C SER A 67 8.36 1.59 15.22
N GLY A 68 7.20 1.18 15.76
CA GLY A 68 7.11 0.43 17.00
C GLY A 68 7.89 -0.89 16.91
N PHE A 69 7.71 -1.64 15.82
CA PHE A 69 8.45 -2.88 15.57
C PHE A 69 9.96 -2.63 15.37
N TYR A 70 10.34 -1.63 14.59
CA TYR A 70 11.77 -1.34 14.36
C TYR A 70 12.49 -0.92 15.63
N SER A 71 11.84 -0.16 16.52
CA SER A 71 12.44 0.28 17.79
C SER A 71 12.79 -0.87 18.73
N VAL A 72 12.09 -2.00 18.63
CA VAL A 72 12.37 -3.21 19.42
C VAL A 72 13.53 -4.02 18.79
N ILE A 73 13.64 -4.01 17.47
CA ILE A 73 14.69 -4.75 16.74
C ILE A 73 16.04 -4.00 16.79
N SER A 74 16.01 -2.67 16.70
CA SER A 74 17.20 -1.82 16.64
C SER A 74 16.96 -0.52 17.40
N GLU A 75 17.70 -0.31 18.48
CA GLU A 75 17.68 0.91 19.29
C GLU A 75 18.11 2.16 18.49
N ARG A 76 18.77 1.98 17.34
CA ARG A 76 19.24 3.08 16.49
C ARG A 76 18.18 3.65 15.55
N VAL A 77 17.01 3.02 15.43
CA VAL A 77 15.94 3.51 14.54
C VAL A 77 15.03 4.46 15.30
N THR A 78 15.12 5.76 14.98
CA THR A 78 14.21 6.77 15.50
C THR A 78 12.91 6.82 14.69
N PHE A 79 11.83 7.30 15.30
CA PHE A 79 10.52 7.45 14.65
C PHE A 79 10.63 8.30 13.37
N GLU A 80 11.31 9.45 13.46
CA GLU A 80 11.50 10.37 12.33
C GLU A 80 12.23 9.72 11.15
N LEU A 81 13.29 8.94 11.44
CA LEU A 81 14.05 8.24 10.41
C LEU A 81 13.20 7.16 9.72
N ALA A 82 12.46 6.37 10.49
CA ALA A 82 11.59 5.33 9.95
C ALA A 82 10.50 5.92 9.06
N TRP A 83 9.92 7.05 9.47
CA TRP A 83 8.93 7.77 8.69
C TRP A 83 9.47 8.25 7.35
N ILE A 84 10.62 8.92 7.36
CA ILE A 84 11.26 9.44 6.14
C ILE A 84 11.61 8.29 5.19
N ILE A 85 12.24 7.21 5.68
CA ILE A 85 12.65 6.08 4.83
C ILE A 85 11.43 5.40 4.21
N THR A 86 10.39 5.12 4.99
CA THR A 86 9.21 4.39 4.49
C THR A 86 8.43 5.20 3.46
N VAL A 87 8.30 6.51 3.65
CA VAL A 87 7.63 7.39 2.67
C VAL A 87 8.46 7.52 1.38
N ILE A 88 9.78 7.74 1.48
CA ILE A 88 10.65 7.88 0.30
C ILE A 88 10.67 6.57 -0.51
N VAL A 89 10.85 5.43 0.15
CA VAL A 89 10.85 4.12 -0.53
C VAL A 89 9.48 3.86 -1.17
N GLY A 90 8.39 4.18 -0.45
CA GLY A 90 7.04 4.06 -0.99
C GLY A 90 6.80 4.92 -2.23
N GLU A 91 7.28 6.16 -2.22
CA GLU A 91 7.16 7.10 -3.34
C GLU A 91 7.99 6.65 -4.55
N ILE A 92 9.25 6.24 -4.34
CA ILE A 92 10.10 5.72 -5.42
C ILE A 92 9.42 4.49 -6.05
N CYS A 93 8.96 3.53 -5.24
CA CYS A 93 8.27 2.35 -5.76
C CYS A 93 6.96 2.69 -6.49
N ALA A 94 6.20 3.68 -6.01
CA ALA A 94 4.98 4.15 -6.66
C ALA A 94 5.25 4.88 -7.99
N SER A 95 6.38 5.59 -8.10
CA SER A 95 6.77 6.30 -9.31
C SER A 95 7.27 5.38 -10.43
N VAL A 96 7.94 4.28 -10.07
CA VAL A 96 8.48 3.30 -11.02
C VAL A 96 7.42 2.31 -11.49
N GLY A 97 6.42 2.01 -10.67
CA GLY A 97 5.38 1.03 -10.98
C GLY A 97 4.29 1.57 -11.91
N SER A 98 4.16 0.97 -13.10
CA SER A 98 2.97 1.13 -13.93
C SER A 98 1.80 0.29 -13.40
N MET A 99 0.56 0.66 -13.74
CA MET A 99 -0.65 -0.03 -13.25
C MET A 99 -0.73 -1.51 -13.66
N SER A 100 -0.07 -1.90 -14.76
CA SER A 100 0.09 -3.30 -15.18
C SER A 100 0.95 -4.12 -14.23
N ASP A 101 1.88 -3.48 -13.54
CA ASP A 101 2.95 -4.16 -12.81
C ASP A 101 2.59 -4.37 -11.33
N ILE A 102 1.48 -3.76 -10.87
CA ILE A 102 0.99 -3.86 -9.50
C ILE A 102 0.53 -5.29 -9.17
N LEU A 103 -0.14 -5.96 -10.11
CA LEU A 103 -0.61 -7.34 -9.90
C LEU A 103 0.55 -8.33 -9.71
N PRO A 104 1.54 -8.42 -10.62
CA PRO A 104 2.69 -9.30 -10.40
C PRO A 104 3.50 -8.89 -9.17
N PHE A 105 3.70 -7.59 -8.92
CA PHE A 105 4.40 -7.11 -7.73
C PHE A 105 3.71 -7.56 -6.42
N SER A 106 2.39 -7.35 -6.32
CA SER A 106 1.61 -7.75 -5.15
C SER A 106 1.59 -9.27 -4.94
N ALA A 107 1.54 -10.05 -6.02
CA ALA A 107 1.63 -11.50 -5.97
C ALA A 107 3.01 -11.98 -5.53
N THR A 108 4.09 -11.40 -6.06
CA THR A 108 5.47 -11.72 -5.66
C THR A 108 5.72 -11.40 -4.18
N ILE A 109 5.22 -10.26 -3.69
CA ILE A 109 5.28 -9.90 -2.27
C ILE A 109 4.51 -10.90 -1.42
N PHE A 110 3.28 -11.25 -1.83
CA PHE A 110 2.47 -12.20 -1.08
C PHE A 110 3.16 -13.56 -0.99
N VAL A 111 3.73 -14.05 -2.10
CA VAL A 111 4.54 -15.28 -2.11
C VAL A 111 5.76 -15.13 -1.20
N TYR A 112 6.49 -14.02 -1.23
CA TYR A 112 7.63 -13.77 -0.35
C TYR A 112 7.24 -13.76 1.14
N LEU A 113 6.14 -13.10 1.51
CA LEU A 113 5.66 -13.07 2.89
C LEU A 113 5.21 -14.45 3.36
N LEU A 114 4.55 -15.21 2.49
CA LEU A 114 4.15 -16.60 2.78
C LEU A 114 5.37 -17.52 2.92
N THR A 115 6.36 -17.43 2.02
CA THR A 115 7.55 -18.27 2.09
C THR A 115 8.40 -17.93 3.30
N MET A 116 8.61 -16.65 3.62
CA MET A 116 9.30 -16.24 4.84
C MET A 116 8.55 -16.65 6.09
N GLY A 117 7.22 -16.51 6.12
CA GLY A 117 6.39 -16.99 7.22
C GLY A 117 6.50 -18.50 7.41
N LEU A 118 6.47 -19.28 6.32
CA LEU A 118 6.67 -20.73 6.35
C LEU A 118 8.08 -21.12 6.79
N VAL A 119 9.12 -20.42 6.34
CA VAL A 119 10.50 -20.68 6.79
C VAL A 119 10.65 -20.42 8.28
N ILE A 120 10.06 -19.33 8.80
CA ILE A 120 10.06 -19.03 10.24
C ILE A 120 9.30 -20.11 11.00
N THR A 121 8.10 -20.52 10.57
CA THR A 121 7.36 -21.57 11.27
C THR A 121 8.08 -22.92 11.20
N ILE A 122 8.69 -23.27 10.07
CA ILE A 122 9.47 -24.51 9.94
C ILE A 122 10.72 -24.47 10.82
N LYS A 123 11.48 -23.37 10.86
CA LYS A 123 12.64 -23.23 11.76
C LYS A 123 12.22 -23.21 13.24
N VAL A 124 11.11 -22.57 13.58
CA VAL A 124 10.62 -22.49 14.97
C VAL A 124 10.07 -23.83 15.46
N PHE A 125 9.28 -24.55 14.64
CA PHE A 125 8.59 -25.76 15.07
C PHE A 125 9.34 -27.06 14.70
N PHE A 126 10.07 -27.11 13.58
CA PHE A 126 10.57 -28.35 13.00
C PHE A 126 12.10 -28.47 12.88
N TYR A 127 12.88 -27.37 12.85
CA TYR A 127 14.33 -27.44 12.56
C TYR A 127 15.20 -26.66 13.55
N ASP A 128 15.81 -27.39 14.48
CA ASP A 128 16.81 -26.88 15.44
C ASP A 128 18.22 -26.99 14.84
N GLU A 129 18.81 -25.85 14.45
CA GLU A 129 20.15 -25.79 13.85
C GLU A 129 21.26 -25.55 14.90
N THR A 130 20.88 -25.30 16.17
CA THR A 130 21.87 -25.25 17.25
C THR A 130 22.27 -26.67 17.63
N GLY A 131 23.24 -27.21 16.91
CA GLY A 131 23.93 -28.47 17.18
C GLY A 131 24.69 -28.48 18.52
N LEU A 132 24.00 -28.19 19.62
CA LEU A 132 24.46 -28.38 20.99
C LEU A 132 23.77 -29.58 21.65
N LEU A 133 23.33 -30.55 20.84
CA LEU A 133 22.82 -31.82 21.32
C LEU A 133 23.56 -32.95 20.63
N GLY A 134 24.47 -33.55 21.39
CA GLY A 134 24.92 -34.89 21.13
C GLY A 134 23.74 -35.86 21.00
N LYS A 135 23.95 -36.84 20.10
CA LYS A 135 23.22 -38.10 19.95
C LYS A 135 21.69 -38.04 19.80
N LYS A 136 21.26 -38.36 18.57
CA LYS A 136 19.96 -38.94 18.19
C LYS A 136 19.37 -39.81 19.29
N THR A 137 18.25 -39.38 19.87
CA THR A 137 17.30 -40.26 20.59
C THR A 137 15.87 -39.83 20.22
N TYR A 138 15.23 -40.69 19.42
CA TYR A 138 13.81 -41.01 19.16
C TYR A 138 12.61 -40.05 19.45
N ASN A 139 12.73 -38.86 20.02
CA ASN A 139 11.57 -38.04 20.42
C ASN A 139 11.83 -36.52 20.23
N ASP A 140 11.81 -36.09 18.96
CA ASP A 140 12.32 -34.77 18.52
C ASP A 140 11.28 -33.62 18.62
N CYS A 141 9.99 -33.91 18.39
CA CYS A 141 8.94 -32.86 18.30
C CYS A 141 8.62 -32.20 19.66
N SER A 142 8.68 -32.98 20.76
CA SER A 142 8.35 -32.46 22.09
C SER A 142 9.38 -31.46 22.64
N ARG A 143 10.61 -31.51 22.14
CA ARG A 143 11.74 -30.67 22.62
C ARG A 143 11.77 -29.28 22.00
N SER A 144 11.30 -29.14 20.76
CA SER A 144 11.12 -27.85 20.08
C SER A 144 10.07 -27.00 20.80
N ILE A 145 8.95 -27.62 21.18
CA ILE A 145 7.90 -26.99 21.99
C ILE A 145 8.42 -26.56 23.35
N GLU A 146 9.28 -27.37 23.99
CA GLU A 146 9.89 -27.04 25.28
C GLU A 146 10.86 -25.86 25.18
N LYS A 147 11.63 -25.75 24.08
CA LYS A 147 12.50 -24.57 23.81
C LYS A 147 11.67 -23.30 23.61
N VAL A 148 10.60 -23.36 22.82
CA VAL A 148 9.69 -22.23 22.61
C VAL A 148 9.01 -21.84 23.92
N TYR A 149 8.56 -22.82 24.71
CA TYR A 149 7.93 -22.62 26.01
C TYR A 149 8.89 -21.96 27.00
N ASN A 150 10.13 -22.47 27.13
CA ASN A 150 11.15 -21.92 28.01
C ASN A 150 11.60 -20.52 27.57
N ALA A 151 11.71 -20.27 26.26
CA ALA A 151 12.00 -18.95 25.73
C ALA A 151 10.87 -17.97 26.07
N THR A 152 9.62 -18.37 25.88
CA THR A 152 8.42 -17.56 26.20
C THR A 152 8.36 -17.26 27.70
N HIS A 153 8.53 -18.27 28.56
CA HIS A 153 8.54 -18.12 30.01
C HIS A 153 9.65 -17.18 30.51
N ALA A 154 10.83 -17.26 29.90
CA ALA A 154 11.93 -16.37 30.25
C ALA A 154 11.74 -14.93 29.74
N VAL A 155 10.89 -14.71 28.72
CA VAL A 155 10.44 -13.37 28.32
C VAL A 155 9.42 -12.81 29.30
N ASP A 156 8.44 -13.62 29.72
CA ASP A 156 7.43 -13.20 30.70
C ASP A 156 8.09 -12.72 32.01
N LEU A 157 9.10 -13.44 32.49
CA LEU A 157 9.90 -13.04 33.66
C LEU A 157 10.70 -11.73 33.47
N SER A 158 11.06 -11.39 32.23
CA SER A 158 11.75 -10.12 31.94
C SER A 158 10.79 -8.94 31.86
N ASN A 159 9.57 -9.18 31.37
CA ASN A 159 8.53 -8.15 31.30
C ASN A 159 8.00 -7.76 32.68
N GLU A 160 7.97 -8.70 33.64
CA GLU A 160 7.51 -8.44 35.02
C GLU A 160 8.49 -7.53 35.80
N LYS A 161 9.78 -7.52 35.44
CA LYS A 161 10.80 -6.66 36.06
C LYS A 161 10.84 -5.24 35.53
N ASP A 162 10.29 -5.00 34.35
CA ASP A 162 10.22 -3.69 33.67
C ASP A 162 8.95 -2.91 34.10
N GLY A 163 8.28 -3.35 35.17
CA GLY A 163 6.94 -2.96 35.61
C GLY A 163 6.76 -1.55 36.20
N ASP A 164 7.62 -0.59 35.89
CA ASP A 164 7.49 0.81 36.35
C ASP A 164 6.75 1.73 35.36
N ASP A 165 6.27 1.20 34.23
CA ASP A 165 5.49 1.97 33.25
C ASP A 165 4.00 1.98 33.61
N HIS A 166 3.59 2.95 34.43
CA HIS A 166 2.20 3.28 34.67
C HIS A 166 1.47 3.55 33.33
N LEU A 167 0.68 2.58 32.88
CA LEU A 167 -0.20 2.69 31.71
C LEU A 167 -1.33 3.70 31.98
N THR A 168 -1.06 4.99 31.84
CA THR A 168 -2.11 6.01 31.81
C THR A 168 -2.84 5.93 30.46
N MET A 169 -3.88 5.11 30.39
CA MET A 169 -4.81 5.08 29.26
C MET A 169 -5.58 6.42 29.19
N ARG A 170 -5.10 7.35 28.37
CA ARG A 170 -5.83 8.59 28.06
C ARG A 170 -5.97 8.91 26.58
N SER A 171 -5.24 8.23 25.70
CA SER A 171 -5.34 8.38 24.24
C SER A 171 -5.27 7.03 23.54
N TYR A 172 -6.19 6.81 22.59
CA TYR A 172 -6.23 5.66 21.69
C TYR A 172 -4.88 5.42 20.99
N PHE A 173 -4.19 6.50 20.60
CA PHE A 173 -2.89 6.45 19.94
C PHE A 173 -1.78 5.87 20.85
N SER A 174 -1.77 6.24 22.13
CA SER A 174 -0.80 5.72 23.10
C SER A 174 -1.04 4.24 23.43
N LEU A 175 -2.30 3.81 23.42
CA LEU A 175 -2.68 2.41 23.59
C LEU A 175 -2.22 1.55 22.41
N GLU A 176 -2.42 2.01 21.18
CA GLU A 176 -1.97 1.31 19.97
C GLU A 176 -0.45 1.12 19.96
N MET A 177 0.31 2.19 20.27
CA MET A 177 1.78 2.12 20.35
C MET A 177 2.25 1.23 21.52
N GLY A 178 1.57 1.28 22.67
CA GLY A 178 1.85 0.41 23.81
C GLY A 178 1.60 -1.07 23.51
N LEU A 179 0.47 -1.40 22.90
CA LEU A 179 0.13 -2.75 22.44
C LEU A 179 1.12 -3.25 21.39
N CYS A 180 1.51 -2.40 20.44
CA CYS A 180 2.47 -2.75 19.42
C CYS A 180 3.82 -3.12 20.04
N LYS A 181 4.33 -2.33 20.99
CA LYS A 181 5.57 -2.63 21.71
C LYS A 181 5.43 -3.88 22.58
N PHE A 182 4.30 -4.05 23.26
CA PHE A 182 4.02 -5.23 24.08
C PHE A 182 3.99 -6.53 23.27
N LEU A 183 3.47 -6.52 22.04
CA LEU A 183 3.47 -7.68 21.15
C LEU A 183 4.81 -7.87 20.42
N ALA A 184 5.51 -6.78 20.09
CA ALA A 184 6.79 -6.82 19.38
C ALA A 184 7.94 -7.31 20.26
N ARG A 185 8.01 -6.88 21.52
CA ARG A 185 9.08 -7.30 22.47
C ARG A 185 9.23 -8.84 22.59
N PRO A 186 8.17 -9.61 22.90
CA PRO A 186 8.30 -11.05 23.04
C PRO A 186 8.63 -11.74 21.72
N THR A 187 8.05 -11.28 20.60
CA THR A 187 8.30 -11.89 19.30
C THR A 187 9.75 -11.73 18.85
N VAL A 188 10.35 -10.55 19.07
CA VAL A 188 11.75 -10.29 18.75
C VAL A 188 12.70 -11.06 19.67
N GLU A 189 12.42 -11.10 20.97
CA GLU A 189 13.29 -11.80 21.94
C GLU A 189 13.24 -13.33 21.74
N ILE A 190 12.06 -13.89 21.47
CA ILE A 190 11.90 -15.30 21.12
C ILE A 190 12.65 -15.61 19.83
N ALA A 191 12.51 -14.78 18.79
CA ALA A 191 13.19 -14.99 17.52
C ALA A 191 14.72 -14.86 17.64
N LYS A 192 15.23 -13.92 18.44
CA LYS A 192 16.66 -13.76 18.71
C LYS A 192 17.23 -15.01 19.40
N ARG A 193 16.50 -15.60 20.35
CA ARG A 193 16.91 -16.81 21.06
C ARG A 193 16.82 -18.07 20.22
N LEU A 194 15.83 -18.18 19.34
CA LEU A 194 15.58 -19.39 18.54
C LEU A 194 16.36 -19.41 17.22
N LEU A 195 16.42 -18.29 16.49
CA LEU A 195 17.01 -18.21 15.15
C LEU A 195 18.39 -17.52 15.13
N GLY A 196 18.85 -17.02 16.28
CA GLY A 196 20.12 -16.29 16.39
C GLY A 196 20.14 -14.96 15.61
N PRO A 197 21.33 -14.43 15.27
CA PRO A 197 21.46 -13.11 14.63
C PRO A 197 20.84 -13.06 13.21
N ASN A 198 20.82 -14.18 12.50
CA ASN A 198 20.24 -14.27 11.15
C ASN A 198 18.71 -14.17 11.17
N GLY A 199 18.06 -14.67 12.24
CA GLY A 199 16.61 -14.56 12.42
C GLY A 199 16.14 -13.13 12.67
N LEU A 200 16.94 -12.34 13.38
CA LEU A 200 16.65 -10.94 13.61
C LEU A 200 16.64 -10.14 12.30
N PHE A 201 17.61 -10.41 11.40
CA PHE A 201 17.64 -9.81 10.07
C PHE A 201 16.45 -10.25 9.21
N ALA A 202 16.06 -11.52 9.28
CA ALA A 202 14.88 -12.02 8.57
C ALA A 202 13.58 -11.34 9.05
N LEU A 203 13.41 -11.15 10.36
CA LEU A 203 12.29 -10.40 10.92
C LEU A 203 12.31 -8.93 10.49
N PHE A 204 13.47 -8.27 10.54
CA PHE A 204 13.60 -6.89 10.08
C PHE A 204 13.18 -6.75 8.61
N SER A 205 13.68 -7.63 7.74
CA SER A 205 13.32 -7.68 6.32
C SER A 205 11.83 -7.92 6.13
N LEU A 206 11.24 -8.88 6.86
CA LEU A 206 9.82 -9.19 6.79
C LEU A 206 8.96 -7.96 7.10
N TYR A 207 9.24 -7.27 8.22
CA TYR A 207 8.50 -6.06 8.60
C TYR A 207 8.76 -4.90 7.63
N ALA A 208 9.98 -4.73 7.11
CA ALA A 208 10.29 -3.79 6.03
C ALA A 208 9.43 -4.01 4.79
N PHE A 209 9.31 -5.26 4.32
CA PHE A 209 8.44 -5.57 3.19
C PHE A 209 6.95 -5.35 3.52
N ILE A 210 6.48 -5.72 4.71
CA ILE A 210 5.06 -5.49 5.08
C ILE A 210 4.72 -4.00 5.10
N VAL A 211 5.54 -3.18 5.77
CA VAL A 211 5.29 -1.74 5.92
C VAL A 211 5.37 -1.04 4.55
N THR A 212 6.44 -1.28 3.79
CA THR A 212 6.62 -0.65 2.47
C THR A 212 5.48 -1.00 1.52
N THR A 213 5.03 -2.25 1.48
CA THR A 213 3.97 -2.68 0.55
C THR A 213 2.61 -2.10 0.94
N ALA A 214 2.31 -2.02 2.23
CA ALA A 214 1.13 -1.30 2.71
C ALA A 214 1.18 0.19 2.34
N THR A 215 2.33 0.87 2.49
CA THR A 215 2.46 2.29 2.10
C THR A 215 2.26 2.50 0.60
N ILE A 216 2.86 1.65 -0.25
CA ILE A 216 2.74 1.73 -1.71
C ILE A 216 1.27 1.59 -2.14
N MET A 217 0.53 0.63 -1.57
CA MET A 217 -0.89 0.44 -1.89
C MET A 217 -1.74 1.67 -1.54
N GLN A 218 -1.46 2.34 -0.42
CA GLN A 218 -2.19 3.58 -0.05
C GLN A 218 -1.85 4.74 -0.99
N ILE A 219 -0.58 4.90 -1.36
CA ILE A 219 -0.13 5.93 -2.30
C ILE A 219 -0.81 5.73 -3.66
N PHE A 220 -0.83 4.51 -4.19
CA PHE A 220 -1.54 4.19 -5.44
C PHE A 220 -3.04 4.53 -5.37
N SER A 221 -3.68 4.20 -4.24
CA SER A 221 -5.09 4.52 -4.00
C SER A 221 -5.34 6.04 -4.06
N VAL A 222 -4.51 6.85 -3.39
CA VAL A 222 -4.60 8.32 -3.43
C VAL A 222 -4.34 8.86 -4.84
N THR A 223 -3.30 8.37 -5.52
CA THR A 223 -2.97 8.80 -6.89
C THR A 223 -4.11 8.52 -7.87
N LYS A 224 -4.78 7.37 -7.77
CA LYS A 224 -5.95 7.03 -8.59
C LYS A 224 -7.12 7.98 -8.37
N ILE A 225 -7.41 8.33 -7.12
CA ILE A 225 -8.49 9.27 -6.79
C ILE A 225 -8.15 10.67 -7.31
N LEU A 226 -6.92 11.13 -7.11
CA LEU A 226 -6.48 12.44 -7.60
C LEU A 226 -6.57 12.53 -9.13
N THR A 227 -6.10 11.51 -9.85
CA THR A 227 -6.04 11.52 -11.32
C THR A 227 -7.39 11.24 -11.99
N LEU A 228 -8.12 10.22 -11.53
CA LEU A 228 -9.35 9.78 -12.21
C LEU A 228 -10.61 10.45 -11.68
N ASP A 229 -10.66 10.80 -10.40
CA ASP A 229 -11.86 11.41 -9.81
C ASP A 229 -11.75 12.94 -9.79
N ILE A 230 -10.64 13.50 -9.29
CA ILE A 230 -10.51 14.96 -9.16
C ILE A 230 -10.07 15.60 -10.48
N TYR A 231 -8.96 15.14 -11.05
CA TYR A 231 -8.38 15.77 -12.23
C TYR A 231 -9.26 15.59 -13.47
N ALA A 232 -9.70 14.37 -13.77
CA ALA A 232 -10.53 14.09 -14.93
C ALA A 232 -11.97 14.65 -14.83
N VAL A 233 -12.60 14.63 -13.66
CA VAL A 233 -14.01 15.06 -13.53
C VAL A 233 -14.16 16.53 -13.17
N HIS A 234 -13.33 17.05 -12.25
CA HIS A 234 -13.49 18.38 -11.66
C HIS A 234 -12.58 19.43 -12.29
N LEU A 235 -11.28 19.17 -12.47
CA LEU A 235 -10.37 20.17 -13.05
C LEU A 235 -10.50 20.28 -14.57
N ARG A 236 -10.75 19.17 -15.27
CA ARG A 236 -10.99 19.12 -16.73
C ARG A 236 -10.06 20.03 -17.55
N PRO A 237 -8.73 19.93 -17.41
CA PRO A 237 -7.81 20.87 -18.08
C PRO A 237 -7.90 20.82 -19.60
N PHE A 238 -8.37 19.70 -20.18
CA PHE A 238 -8.42 19.51 -21.63
C PHE A 238 -9.78 19.08 -22.20
N ARG A 239 -10.84 18.86 -21.39
CA ARG A 239 -12.15 18.38 -21.90
C ARG A 239 -13.32 19.12 -21.29
N VAL A 240 -13.95 20.01 -22.07
CA VAL A 240 -15.15 20.72 -21.65
C VAL A 240 -16.42 19.84 -21.74
N CYS A 241 -16.52 18.95 -22.74
CA CYS A 241 -17.64 18.01 -22.93
C CYS A 241 -17.22 16.53 -23.10
N TYR A 242 -18.15 15.63 -22.74
CA TYR A 242 -17.97 14.17 -22.75
C TYR A 242 -18.58 13.47 -23.99
N GLU A 243 -19.49 14.15 -24.69
CA GLU A 243 -20.16 13.57 -25.86
C GLU A 243 -19.23 13.50 -27.08
N VAL A 244 -19.28 12.40 -27.83
CA VAL A 244 -18.48 12.17 -29.05
C VAL A 244 -18.71 13.28 -30.09
N ASN A 245 -19.92 13.84 -30.09
CA ASN A 245 -20.31 14.90 -31.01
C ASN A 245 -19.96 16.30 -30.48
N CYS A 246 -19.23 16.44 -29.38
CA CYS A 246 -18.80 17.74 -28.86
C CYS A 246 -17.31 17.99 -29.11
N CYS A 247 -16.96 19.24 -29.39
CA CYS A 247 -15.58 19.69 -29.49
C CYS A 247 -14.90 19.62 -28.11
N ILE A 248 -13.70 19.02 -28.07
CA ILE A 248 -12.91 18.83 -26.85
C ILE A 248 -12.55 20.17 -26.18
N PHE A 249 -12.26 21.20 -26.98
CA PHE A 249 -11.80 22.51 -26.51
C PHE A 249 -12.93 23.44 -26.08
N CYS A 250 -13.96 23.63 -26.91
CA CYS A 250 -15.05 24.58 -26.60
C CYS A 250 -16.30 23.92 -26.00
N GLY A 251 -16.39 22.59 -25.98
CA GLY A 251 -17.53 21.85 -25.46
C GLY A 251 -18.82 21.95 -26.28
N LYS A 252 -18.82 22.72 -27.38
CA LYS A 252 -19.96 22.88 -28.30
C LYS A 252 -20.09 21.70 -29.25
N SER A 253 -21.28 21.44 -29.77
CA SER A 253 -21.47 20.29 -30.65
C SER A 253 -20.91 20.55 -32.06
N LYS A 254 -20.42 19.48 -32.69
CA LYS A 254 -20.06 19.37 -34.11
C LYS A 254 -21.27 18.97 -34.96
N ASP A 255 -22.42 18.67 -34.35
CA ASP A 255 -23.60 18.19 -35.05
C ASP A 255 -24.24 19.30 -35.91
N GLU A 256 -24.51 18.96 -37.17
CA GLU A 256 -25.01 19.90 -38.17
C GLU A 256 -26.43 20.41 -37.85
N LYS A 257 -27.21 19.63 -37.10
CA LYS A 257 -28.60 19.90 -36.70
C LYS A 257 -28.75 20.82 -35.48
N THR A 258 -27.66 21.29 -34.87
CA THR A 258 -27.73 22.14 -33.67
C THR A 258 -27.95 23.62 -33.98
N ARG A 259 -28.51 24.36 -33.01
CA ARG A 259 -28.72 25.80 -33.13
C ARG A 259 -27.37 26.49 -33.43
N PRO A 260 -27.33 27.53 -34.28
CA PRO A 260 -26.07 28.15 -34.71
C PRO A 260 -25.23 28.74 -33.57
N LYS A 261 -25.83 29.05 -32.41
CA LYS A 261 -25.11 29.51 -31.21
C LYS A 261 -24.32 28.39 -30.50
N ASP A 262 -24.76 27.14 -30.67
CA ASP A 262 -24.25 25.94 -29.99
C ASP A 262 -23.34 25.10 -30.89
N LYS A 263 -23.09 25.56 -32.12
CA LYS A 263 -22.10 24.96 -33.04
C LYS A 263 -20.68 25.34 -32.63
N CYS A 264 -19.76 24.38 -32.72
CA CYS A 264 -18.35 24.67 -32.50
C CYS A 264 -17.79 25.54 -33.63
N LEU A 265 -16.98 26.54 -33.26
CA LEU A 265 -16.24 27.40 -34.19
C LEU A 265 -14.73 27.12 -34.14
N CYS A 266 -14.31 26.08 -33.42
CA CYS A 266 -12.90 25.69 -33.34
C CYS A 266 -12.44 25.15 -34.70
N CYS A 267 -11.31 25.64 -35.19
CA CYS A 267 -10.65 25.12 -36.37
C CYS A 267 -10.18 23.68 -36.15
N ASP A 268 -10.18 22.86 -37.20
CA ASP A 268 -9.61 21.53 -37.12
C ASP A 268 -8.10 21.61 -36.81
N PRO A 269 -7.54 20.62 -36.07
CA PRO A 269 -6.13 20.62 -35.68
C PRO A 269 -5.16 20.76 -36.86
N ALA A 270 -5.55 20.26 -38.04
CA ALA A 270 -4.77 20.37 -39.27
C ALA A 270 -4.58 21.83 -39.74
N ASN A 271 -5.53 22.71 -39.43
CA ASN A 271 -5.55 24.10 -39.88
C ASN A 271 -5.19 25.10 -38.77
N CYS A 272 -4.91 24.62 -37.54
CA CYS A 272 -4.54 25.49 -36.43
C CYS A 272 -3.03 25.75 -36.42
N GLN A 273 -2.63 27.02 -36.53
CA GLN A 273 -1.22 27.41 -36.56
C GLN A 273 -0.46 26.99 -35.29
N GLN A 274 -1.07 27.14 -34.11
CA GLN A 274 -0.47 26.76 -32.83
C GLN A 274 -0.23 25.24 -32.73
N CYS A 275 -1.20 24.43 -33.19
CA CYS A 275 -1.02 22.97 -33.24
C CYS A 275 0.06 22.54 -34.23
N GLN A 276 0.23 23.26 -35.34
CA GLN A 276 1.31 23.00 -36.29
C GLN A 276 2.68 23.37 -35.72
N GLU A 277 2.76 24.43 -34.92
CA GLU A 277 3.98 24.84 -34.22
C GLU A 277 4.37 23.82 -33.14
N ASP A 278 3.41 23.31 -32.35
CA ASP A 278 3.64 22.23 -31.37
C ASP A 278 4.05 20.91 -32.04
N LEU A 279 3.46 20.55 -33.19
CA LEU A 279 3.88 19.37 -33.95
C LEU A 279 5.31 19.51 -34.48
N LYS A 280 5.70 20.72 -34.90
CA LYS A 280 7.07 21.02 -35.34
C LYS A 280 8.06 20.97 -34.17
N SER A 281 7.69 21.44 -32.98
CA SER A 281 8.57 21.36 -31.80
C SER A 281 8.80 19.90 -31.37
N VAL A 282 7.74 19.07 -31.36
CA VAL A 282 7.86 17.62 -31.08
C VAL A 282 8.71 16.90 -32.14
N ALA A 283 8.56 17.25 -33.42
CA ALA A 283 9.41 16.71 -34.48
C ALA A 283 10.88 17.12 -34.30
N THR A 284 11.14 18.32 -33.80
CA THR A 284 12.50 18.84 -33.56
C THR A 284 13.13 18.21 -32.32
N GLU A 285 12.37 17.93 -31.26
CA GLU A 285 12.85 17.18 -30.08
C GLU A 285 13.23 15.73 -30.43
N ASN A 286 12.44 15.04 -31.26
CA ASN A 286 12.75 13.68 -31.70
C ASN A 286 14.02 13.57 -32.57
N ILE A 287 14.45 14.67 -33.20
CA ILE A 287 15.69 14.73 -33.98
C ILE A 287 16.92 14.95 -33.07
N ASN A 288 16.73 15.50 -31.87
CA ASN A 288 17.80 15.82 -30.92
C ASN A 288 18.04 14.75 -29.84
N LEU A 289 17.31 13.64 -29.86
CA LEU A 289 17.63 12.46 -29.04
C LEU A 289 18.80 11.69 -29.69
N PRO A 290 20.00 11.65 -29.09
CA PRO A 290 21.05 10.78 -29.58
C PRO A 290 20.57 9.33 -29.41
N LEU A 291 20.61 8.58 -30.51
CA LEU A 291 20.57 7.12 -30.52
C LEU A 291 21.75 6.60 -29.70
N SER A 292 21.63 6.53 -28.37
CA SER A 292 22.55 5.77 -27.54
C SER A 292 22.18 4.29 -27.64
N GLY A 293 22.88 3.65 -28.58
CA GLY A 293 23.13 2.22 -28.79
C GLY A 293 22.41 1.22 -27.88
N TRP A 294 21.53 0.44 -28.50
CA TRP A 294 21.47 -0.98 -28.24
C TRP A 294 22.66 -1.65 -28.92
N SER A 295 23.61 -2.12 -28.13
CA SER A 295 24.57 -3.19 -28.44
C SER A 295 25.07 -3.79 -27.14
#